data_AF-A0A945GS85-F1
#
_entry.id   AF-A0A945GS85-F1
#
_cell.length_a   1.000
_cell.length_b   1.000
_cell.length_c   1.000
_cell.angle_alpha   90.00
_cell.angle_beta   90.00
_cell.angle_gamma   90.00
#
_symmetry.space_group_name_H-M   'P 1'
#
loop_
_entity.id
_entity.type
_entity.pdbx_description
1 polymer ?
#
loop_
_entity_poly.entity_id
_entity_poly.type
_entity_poly.pdbx_seq_one_letter_code
_entity_poly.pdbx_strand_id
1 'polypeptide(L)'
;MIGLEEGGVIASLLVASIPLLSIRQKMRLDSLIAARTLELEEENRRKTQELEQARQLQLAMLPQTAPELPHLEIAWYMETATEVGGDYYDYSLAEDGTLTVALGDATGHGMQSGVVVTATKSLFQSMADTPGIVETFTAMAHSIRGLNLERLHMAMAMVKIEDYKLRLSSAGIPPLLLYRADTHTIEEILVAGMPIGSSASFPYRQEEFDLHPGDTLALMTDGLPERLNPREEEFGYPRTCELFAEAAELAPGEICRCLTQGGEEWAKGKPQDDDITFVVIKMK
;
A
#
# COMPACT_ATOMS: atom_id res chain seq x y z
N MET A 1 2.62 94.23 1.68
CA MET A 1 1.87 93.28 0.83
C MET A 1 2.86 92.48 -0.02
N ILE A 2 3.54 91.48 0.53
CA ILE A 2 4.11 90.38 -0.25
C ILE A 2 4.05 89.18 0.70
N GLY A 3 3.18 88.22 0.41
CA GLY A 3 2.96 87.06 1.25
C GLY A 3 2.49 85.88 0.40
N LEU A 4 3.38 84.88 0.34
CA LEU A 4 3.07 83.44 0.35
C LEU A 4 2.23 82.87 -0.81
N GLU A 5 2.87 82.38 -1.88
CA GLU A 5 2.21 81.48 -2.85
C GLU A 5 3.05 80.27 -3.32
N GLU A 6 4.26 80.01 -2.80
CA GLU A 6 5.09 78.88 -3.30
C GLU A 6 4.90 77.53 -2.57
N GLY A 7 4.15 77.48 -1.46
CA GLY A 7 4.02 76.27 -0.63
C GLY A 7 3.04 75.19 -1.13
N GLY A 8 2.14 75.51 -2.06
CA GLY A 8 1.03 74.63 -2.46
C GLY A 8 1.40 73.55 -3.49
N VAL A 9 2.42 73.78 -4.31
CA VAL A 9 2.79 72.88 -5.43
C VAL A 9 3.68 71.72 -4.95
N ILE A 10 4.51 71.94 -3.93
CA ILE A 10 5.41 70.90 -3.40
C ILE A 10 4.65 69.88 -2.54
N ALA A 11 3.63 70.32 -1.79
CA ALA A 11 2.81 69.44 -0.97
C ALA A 11 1.92 68.50 -1.81
N SER A 12 1.42 68.95 -2.96
CA SER A 12 0.56 68.17 -3.85
C SER A 12 1.32 67.09 -4.63
N LEU A 13 2.58 67.33 -5.01
CA LEU A 13 3.47 66.33 -5.63
C LEU A 13 3.91 65.23 -4.65
N LEU A 14 4.17 65.57 -3.39
CA LEU A 14 4.54 64.60 -2.34
C LEU A 14 3.39 63.65 -1.99
N VAL A 15 2.14 64.16 -1.91
CA VAL A 15 0.95 63.36 -1.60
C VAL A 15 0.58 62.39 -2.74
N ALA A 16 0.82 62.76 -4.00
CA ALA A 16 0.61 61.86 -5.15
C ALA A 16 1.69 60.76 -5.27
N SER A 17 2.89 61.01 -4.75
CA SER A 17 4.05 60.10 -4.85
C SER A 17 3.96 58.89 -3.90
N ILE A 18 3.38 59.08 -2.71
CA ILE A 18 3.23 58.03 -1.69
C ILE A 18 2.35 56.84 -2.17
N PRO A 19 1.14 57.06 -2.75
CA PRO A 19 0.35 55.98 -3.32
C PRO A 19 1.04 55.32 -4.53
N LEU A 20 1.74 56.08 -5.37
CA LEU A 20 2.52 55.54 -6.49
C LEU A 20 3.70 54.66 -6.04
N LEU A 21 4.39 55.04 -4.96
CA LEU A 21 5.46 54.25 -4.35
C LEU A 21 4.90 52.97 -3.70
N SER A 22 3.75 53.06 -3.03
CA SER A 22 3.02 51.92 -2.46
C SER A 22 2.54 50.94 -3.53
N ILE A 23 1.99 51.44 -4.65
CA ILE A 23 1.58 50.62 -5.80
C ILE A 23 2.80 49.92 -6.43
N ARG A 24 3.92 50.63 -6.61
CA ARG A 24 5.17 50.02 -7.12
C ARG A 24 5.73 48.96 -6.18
N GLN A 25 5.70 49.19 -4.87
CA GLN A 25 6.13 48.19 -3.88
C GLN A 25 5.23 46.96 -3.92
N LYS A 26 3.90 47.14 -4.01
CA LYS A 26 2.95 46.05 -4.13
C LYS A 26 3.17 45.24 -5.41
N MET A 27 3.28 45.90 -6.57
CA MET A 27 3.57 45.22 -7.84
C MET A 27 4.88 44.42 -7.81
N ARG A 28 5.92 44.95 -7.14
CA ARG A 28 7.21 44.27 -6.99
C ARG A 28 7.09 43.05 -6.07
N LEU A 29 6.30 43.14 -5.00
CA LEU A 29 6.02 42.02 -4.11
C LEU A 29 5.19 40.94 -4.82
N ASP A 30 4.13 41.32 -5.54
CA ASP A 30 3.28 40.40 -6.32
C ASP A 30 4.11 39.68 -7.39
N SER A 31 5.02 40.39 -8.06
CA SER A 31 5.94 39.79 -9.05
C SER A 31 6.93 38.81 -8.40
N LEU A 32 7.42 39.12 -7.19
CA LEU A 32 8.32 38.24 -6.44
C LEU A 32 7.60 36.99 -5.94
N ILE A 33 6.36 37.13 -5.47
CA ILE A 33 5.49 36.02 -5.08
C ILE A 33 5.23 35.14 -6.30
N ALA A 34 4.81 35.70 -7.43
CA ALA A 34 4.55 34.94 -8.64
C ALA A 34 5.78 34.17 -9.13
N ALA A 35 6.96 34.80 -9.13
CA ALA A 35 8.21 34.13 -9.47
C ALA A 35 8.54 32.99 -8.50
N ARG A 36 8.35 33.19 -7.19
CA ARG A 36 8.60 32.14 -6.18
C ARG A 36 7.59 31.01 -6.26
N THR A 37 6.32 31.31 -6.52
CA THR A 37 5.27 30.30 -6.74
C THR A 37 5.61 29.43 -7.94
N LEU A 38 6.02 30.03 -9.06
CA LEU A 38 6.40 29.30 -10.26
C LEU A 38 7.64 28.42 -10.04
N GLU A 39 8.63 28.91 -9.28
CA GLU A 39 9.81 28.12 -8.90
C GLU A 39 9.42 26.92 -8.02
N LEU A 40 8.54 27.11 -7.04
CA LEU A 40 8.04 26.04 -6.16
C LEU A 40 7.19 25.02 -6.92
N GLU A 41 6.36 25.47 -7.86
CA GLU A 41 5.56 24.59 -8.72
C GLU A 41 6.45 23.71 -9.59
N GLU A 42 7.49 24.29 -10.20
CA GLU A 42 8.45 23.55 -11.02
C GLU A 42 9.27 22.55 -10.19
N GLU A 43 9.69 22.94 -8.98
CA GLU A 43 10.40 22.05 -8.06
C GLU A 43 9.50 20.88 -7.61
N ASN A 44 8.24 21.15 -7.25
CA ASN A 44 7.28 20.12 -6.89
C ASN A 44 6.99 19.18 -8.07
N ARG A 45 6.79 19.74 -9.27
CA ARG A 45 6.58 18.95 -10.49
C ARG A 45 7.74 17.99 -10.73
N ARG A 46 8.99 18.45 -10.55
CA ARG A 46 10.18 17.60 -10.70
C ARG A 46 10.19 16.48 -9.65
N LYS A 47 9.90 16.79 -8.38
CA LYS A 47 9.85 15.78 -7.30
C LYS A 47 8.75 14.74 -7.53
N THR A 48 7.55 15.16 -7.93
CA THR A 48 6.46 14.24 -8.26
C THR A 48 6.84 13.32 -9.43
N GLN A 49 7.56 13.84 -10.43
CA GLN A 49 8.06 13.01 -11.54
C GLN A 49 9.10 11.97 -11.09
N GLU A 50 9.99 12.33 -10.18
CA GLU A 50 10.96 11.38 -9.61
C GLU A 50 10.27 10.28 -8.78
N LEU A 51 9.23 10.64 -8.00
CA LEU A 51 8.45 9.67 -7.24
C LEU A 51 7.62 8.74 -8.14
N GLU A 52 6.99 9.27 -9.19
CA GLU A 52 6.24 8.43 -10.15
C GLU A 52 7.17 7.44 -10.88
N GLN A 53 8.40 7.84 -11.20
CA GLN A 53 9.40 6.92 -11.74
C GLN A 53 9.76 5.81 -10.74
N ALA A 54 9.89 6.15 -9.46
CA ALA A 54 10.11 5.15 -8.41
C ALA A 54 8.91 4.19 -8.29
N ARG A 55 7.67 4.69 -8.41
CA ARG A 55 6.46 3.86 -8.47
C ARG A 55 6.53 2.82 -9.56
N GLN A 56 6.85 3.29 -10.77
CA GLN A 56 6.87 2.44 -11.96
C GLN A 56 7.94 1.35 -11.83
N LEU A 57 9.09 1.68 -11.23
CA LEU A 57 10.13 0.69 -10.93
C LEU A 57 9.65 -0.33 -9.90
N GLN A 58 9.02 0.10 -8.81
CA GLN A 58 8.49 -0.80 -7.79
C GLN A 58 7.42 -1.75 -8.35
N LEU A 59 6.45 -1.22 -9.08
CA LEU A 59 5.38 -2.01 -9.69
C LEU A 59 5.92 -2.97 -10.75
N ALA A 60 6.92 -2.57 -11.54
CA ALA A 60 7.56 -3.44 -12.53
C ALA A 60 8.32 -4.61 -11.90
N MET A 61 8.68 -4.53 -10.61
CA MET A 61 9.30 -5.63 -9.88
C MET A 61 8.29 -6.65 -9.37
N LEU A 62 7.00 -6.33 -9.32
CA LEU A 62 5.96 -7.25 -8.85
C LEU A 62 5.54 -8.23 -9.97
N PRO A 63 5.06 -9.44 -9.62
CA PRO A 63 4.61 -10.41 -10.61
C PRO A 63 3.48 -9.85 -11.49
N GLN A 64 3.65 -9.87 -12.80
CA GLN A 64 2.61 -9.40 -13.74
C GLN A 64 1.58 -10.47 -14.07
N THR A 65 1.89 -11.74 -13.78
CA THR A 65 1.05 -12.90 -14.04
C THR A 65 1.10 -13.83 -12.84
N ALA A 66 -0.04 -14.42 -12.49
CA ALA A 66 -0.08 -15.51 -11.53
C ALA A 66 0.54 -16.80 -12.12
N PRO A 67 1.15 -17.66 -11.30
CA PRO A 67 1.61 -18.97 -11.75
C PRO A 67 0.43 -19.87 -12.14
N GLU A 68 0.61 -20.66 -13.19
CA GLU A 68 -0.40 -21.61 -13.66
C GLU A 68 -0.20 -22.98 -13.02
N LEU A 69 -1.17 -23.40 -12.18
CA LEU A 69 -1.19 -24.71 -11.54
C LEU A 69 -2.48 -25.46 -11.91
N PRO A 70 -2.42 -26.78 -12.20
CA PRO A 70 -3.61 -27.54 -12.59
C PRO A 70 -4.71 -27.57 -11.54
N HIS A 71 -4.35 -27.48 -10.26
CA HIS A 71 -5.25 -27.58 -9.12
C HIS A 71 -5.61 -26.22 -8.48
N LEU A 72 -5.09 -25.10 -9.01
CA LEU A 72 -5.36 -23.75 -8.48
C LEU A 72 -5.84 -22.78 -9.56
N GLU A 73 -6.65 -21.82 -9.15
CA GLU A 73 -6.87 -20.54 -9.83
C GLU A 73 -6.38 -19.42 -8.92
N ILE A 74 -5.66 -18.45 -9.47
CA ILE A 74 -5.07 -17.36 -8.67
C ILE A 74 -5.34 -16.04 -9.38
N ALA A 75 -5.77 -15.05 -8.61
CA ALA A 75 -5.84 -13.67 -9.05
C ALA A 75 -5.33 -12.75 -7.94
N TRP A 76 -4.98 -11.54 -8.32
CA TRP A 76 -4.53 -10.51 -7.42
C TRP A 76 -5.05 -9.15 -7.85
N TYR A 77 -5.05 -8.23 -6.90
CA TYR A 77 -5.29 -6.81 -7.12
C TYR A 77 -4.31 -6.03 -6.27
N MET A 78 -3.78 -4.93 -6.80
CA MET A 78 -2.97 -3.99 -6.05
C MET A 78 -3.19 -2.60 -6.61
N GLU A 79 -3.53 -1.65 -5.73
CA GLU A 79 -3.66 -0.24 -6.04
C GLU A 79 -2.98 0.60 -4.97
N THR A 80 -2.01 1.43 -5.37
CA THR A 80 -1.25 2.28 -4.47
C THR A 80 -1.98 3.61 -4.20
N ALA A 81 -2.08 4.05 -2.95
CA ALA A 81 -2.67 5.34 -2.58
C ALA A 81 -1.76 6.53 -2.88
N THR A 82 -0.45 6.32 -2.82
CA THR A 82 0.57 7.35 -3.04
C THR A 82 1.53 6.99 -4.18
N GLU A 83 2.51 7.86 -4.44
CA GLU A 83 3.47 7.62 -5.52
C GLU A 83 4.41 6.44 -5.27
N VAL A 84 4.62 5.93 -4.06
CA VAL A 84 5.37 4.67 -3.85
C VAL A 84 4.67 3.91 -2.74
N GLY A 85 4.24 2.69 -3.04
CA GLY A 85 3.43 1.89 -2.14
C GLY A 85 4.23 1.23 -1.02
N GLY A 86 3.58 1.01 0.12
CA GLY A 86 4.04 0.12 1.19
C GLY A 86 3.68 -1.34 0.95
N ASP A 87 2.66 -1.60 0.13
CA ASP A 87 2.19 -2.94 -0.15
C ASP A 87 3.14 -3.75 -1.04
N TYR A 88 3.15 -5.06 -0.80
CA TYR A 88 3.95 -6.05 -1.49
C TYR A 88 3.18 -7.35 -1.64
N TYR A 89 3.23 -7.95 -2.82
CA TYR A 89 2.87 -9.36 -2.99
C TYR A 89 3.84 -10.03 -3.96
N ASP A 90 4.05 -11.34 -3.81
CA ASP A 90 4.88 -12.12 -4.72
C ASP A 90 4.56 -13.62 -4.66
N TYR A 91 5.02 -14.35 -5.67
CA TYR A 91 4.85 -15.80 -5.79
C TYR A 91 6.20 -16.46 -6.06
N SER A 92 6.40 -17.65 -5.50
CA SER A 92 7.43 -18.59 -5.95
C SER A 92 6.80 -19.95 -6.19
N LEU A 93 7.12 -20.57 -7.32
CA LEU A 93 6.67 -21.93 -7.65
C LEU A 93 7.90 -22.84 -7.70
N ALA A 94 8.00 -23.74 -6.73
CA ALA A 94 9.09 -24.71 -6.65
C ALA A 94 8.93 -25.83 -7.69
N GLU A 95 10.03 -26.54 -7.99
CA GLU A 95 10.05 -27.64 -8.96
C GLU A 95 9.11 -28.80 -8.59
N ASP A 96 8.84 -28.99 -7.29
CA ASP A 96 7.93 -30.02 -6.78
C ASP A 96 6.45 -29.63 -6.87
N GLY A 97 6.14 -28.42 -7.36
CA GLY A 97 4.78 -27.91 -7.48
C GLY A 97 4.30 -27.13 -6.26
N THR A 98 5.13 -26.96 -5.22
CA THR A 98 4.79 -26.14 -4.06
C THR A 98 4.71 -24.67 -4.45
N LEU A 99 3.55 -24.06 -4.24
CA LEU A 99 3.34 -22.63 -4.40
C LEU A 99 3.60 -21.91 -3.07
N THR A 100 4.51 -20.95 -3.08
CA THR A 100 4.70 -19.99 -1.98
C THR A 100 4.13 -18.65 -2.38
N VAL A 101 3.26 -18.07 -1.56
CA VAL A 101 2.69 -16.73 -1.78
C VAL A 101 3.03 -15.85 -0.59
N ALA A 102 3.46 -14.63 -0.87
CA ALA A 102 3.72 -13.59 0.09
C ALA A 102 2.77 -12.42 -0.16
N LEU A 103 2.23 -11.84 0.92
CA LEU A 103 1.52 -10.56 0.90
C LEU A 103 1.93 -9.79 2.14
N GLY A 104 2.28 -8.52 1.99
CA GLY A 104 2.77 -7.67 3.08
C GLY A 104 2.48 -6.21 2.87
N ASP A 105 2.49 -5.47 3.97
CA ASP A 105 2.36 -4.03 4.03
C ASP A 105 3.49 -3.47 4.90
N ALA A 106 4.26 -2.54 4.34
CA ALA A 106 5.30 -1.81 5.04
C ALA A 106 4.73 -0.53 5.64
N THR A 107 5.01 -0.30 6.93
CA THR A 107 4.56 0.90 7.65
C THR A 107 4.96 2.19 6.92
N GLY A 108 3.98 3.06 6.69
CA GLY A 108 4.15 4.33 6.01
C GLY A 108 4.12 4.20 4.49
N HIS A 109 4.33 5.31 3.80
CA HIS A 109 4.22 5.34 2.34
C HIS A 109 5.40 6.12 1.73
N GLY A 110 5.54 6.06 0.42
CA GLY A 110 6.59 6.75 -0.30
C GLY A 110 7.92 5.98 -0.31
N MET A 111 9.01 6.71 -0.50
CA MET A 111 10.33 6.11 -0.75
C MET A 111 10.82 5.20 0.39
N GLN A 112 10.45 5.49 1.63
CA GLN A 112 10.90 4.73 2.80
C GLN A 112 10.31 3.31 2.83
N SER A 113 9.01 3.18 2.64
CA SER A 113 8.33 1.88 2.58
C SER A 113 8.81 1.07 1.38
N GLY A 114 9.02 1.73 0.23
CA GLY A 114 9.59 1.11 -0.98
C GLY A 114 10.96 0.44 -0.79
N VAL A 115 11.81 0.95 0.12
CA VAL A 115 13.09 0.30 0.48
C VAL A 115 12.84 -1.01 1.22
N VAL A 116 11.88 -1.04 2.14
CA VAL A 116 11.51 -2.26 2.88
C VAL A 116 10.92 -3.28 1.91
N VAL A 117 10.00 -2.87 1.03
CA VAL A 117 9.43 -3.72 -0.03
C VAL A 117 10.52 -4.35 -0.89
N THR A 118 11.51 -3.56 -1.32
CA THR A 118 12.63 -4.05 -2.13
C THR A 118 13.50 -5.06 -1.39
N ALA A 119 13.78 -4.81 -0.10
CA ALA A 119 14.55 -5.72 0.74
C ALA A 119 13.79 -7.02 0.98
N THR A 120 12.49 -6.93 1.31
CA THR A 120 11.61 -8.09 1.48
C THR A 120 11.54 -8.91 0.20
N LYS A 121 11.36 -8.27 -0.97
CA LYS A 121 11.35 -8.98 -2.25
C LYS A 121 12.62 -9.79 -2.48
N SER A 122 13.78 -9.15 -2.30
CA SER A 122 15.07 -9.82 -2.49
C SER A 122 15.22 -11.03 -1.56
N LEU A 123 14.80 -10.89 -0.31
CA LEU A 123 14.82 -11.97 0.67
C LEU A 123 13.85 -13.09 0.31
N PHE A 124 12.61 -12.75 -0.07
CA PHE A 124 11.57 -13.70 -0.49
C PHE A 124 12.06 -14.53 -1.67
N GLN A 125 12.50 -13.89 -2.75
CA GLN A 125 12.99 -14.58 -3.96
C GLN A 125 14.19 -15.49 -3.68
N SER A 126 15.02 -15.16 -2.68
CA SER A 126 16.18 -15.99 -2.31
C SER A 126 15.84 -17.19 -1.41
N MET A 127 14.66 -17.19 -0.78
CA MET A 127 14.32 -18.12 0.29
C MET A 127 12.97 -18.83 0.11
N ALA A 128 12.14 -18.43 -0.84
CA ALA A 128 10.79 -18.99 -0.96
C ALA A 128 10.80 -20.53 -1.18
N ASP A 129 11.81 -21.05 -1.89
CA ASP A 129 11.86 -22.46 -2.28
C ASP A 129 12.42 -23.39 -1.20
N THR A 130 13.48 -23.00 -0.48
CA THR A 130 14.32 -23.96 0.28
C THR A 130 14.08 -23.96 1.80
N PRO A 131 14.06 -22.83 2.51
CA PRO A 131 13.63 -22.81 3.91
C PRO A 131 12.11 -22.96 4.08
N GLY A 132 11.70 -23.45 5.25
CA GLY A 132 10.32 -23.37 5.70
C GLY A 132 9.89 -21.92 5.93
N ILE A 133 8.58 -21.71 6.12
CA ILE A 133 8.01 -20.36 6.26
C ILE A 133 8.60 -19.66 7.50
N VAL A 134 8.74 -20.37 8.61
CA VAL A 134 9.24 -19.83 9.88
C VAL A 134 10.71 -19.40 9.77
N GLU A 135 11.55 -20.20 9.12
CA GLU A 135 12.95 -19.87 8.87
C GLU A 135 13.06 -18.63 7.98
N THR A 136 12.20 -18.53 6.97
CA THR A 136 12.13 -17.37 6.08
C THR A 136 11.77 -16.09 6.86
N PHE A 137 10.72 -16.11 7.68
CA PHE A 137 10.38 -14.97 8.54
C PHE A 137 11.49 -14.61 9.53
N THR A 138 12.15 -15.61 10.12
CA THR A 138 13.26 -15.38 11.05
C THR A 138 14.43 -14.69 10.36
N ALA A 139 14.81 -15.16 9.18
CA ALA A 139 15.87 -14.57 8.37
C ALA A 139 15.50 -13.16 7.89
N MET A 140 14.25 -12.93 7.50
CA MET A 140 13.74 -11.60 7.14
C MET A 140 13.78 -10.65 8.34
N ALA A 141 13.31 -11.07 9.51
CA ALA A 141 13.31 -10.25 10.72
C ALA A 141 14.73 -9.85 11.14
N HIS A 142 15.68 -10.79 11.07
CA HIS A 142 17.09 -10.48 11.31
C HIS A 142 17.66 -9.51 10.28
N SER A 143 17.42 -9.75 8.99
CA SER A 143 18.00 -8.98 7.89
C SER A 143 17.44 -7.56 7.83
N ILE A 144 16.11 -7.38 7.88
CA ILE A 144 15.46 -6.07 7.86
C ILE A 144 15.84 -5.27 9.10
N ARG A 145 15.89 -5.90 10.29
CA ARG A 145 16.38 -5.21 11.49
C ARG A 145 17.84 -4.75 11.34
N GLY A 146 18.67 -5.56 10.69
CA GLY A 146 20.08 -5.23 10.41
C GLY A 146 20.28 -4.02 9.48
N LEU A 147 19.26 -3.61 8.71
CA LEU A 147 19.31 -2.40 7.88
C LEU A 147 19.27 -1.11 8.72
N ASN A 148 18.98 -1.19 10.02
CA ASN A 148 18.85 -0.04 10.93
C ASN A 148 17.83 1.01 10.44
N LEU A 149 16.78 0.55 9.76
CA LEU A 149 15.65 1.37 9.34
C LEU A 149 14.71 1.59 10.54
N GLU A 150 15.10 2.49 11.44
CA GLU A 150 14.33 2.78 12.64
C GLU A 150 12.87 3.14 12.29
N ARG A 151 11.92 2.47 12.95
CA ARG A 151 10.45 2.66 12.80
C ARG A 151 9.83 2.13 11.51
N LEU A 152 10.61 1.55 10.60
CA LEU A 152 10.05 0.86 9.45
C LEU A 152 9.89 -0.63 9.78
N HIS A 153 8.66 -1.11 9.64
CA HIS A 153 8.31 -2.50 9.83
C HIS A 153 7.50 -3.00 8.65
N MET A 154 7.35 -4.32 8.54
CA MET A 154 6.46 -4.92 7.56
C MET A 154 5.53 -5.92 8.22
N ALA A 155 4.24 -5.65 8.16
CA ALA A 155 3.23 -6.67 8.36
C ALA A 155 3.25 -7.61 7.15
N MET A 156 3.18 -8.92 7.34
CA MET A 156 3.23 -9.86 6.22
C MET A 156 2.59 -11.21 6.54
N ALA A 157 1.90 -11.80 5.59
CA ALA A 157 1.52 -13.21 5.57
C ALA A 157 2.32 -13.95 4.51
N MET A 158 2.64 -15.20 4.82
CA MET A 158 3.23 -16.12 3.86
C MET A 158 2.49 -17.44 3.94
N VAL A 159 2.06 -17.94 2.78
CA VAL A 159 1.44 -19.25 2.63
C VAL A 159 2.26 -20.14 1.73
N LYS A 160 2.35 -21.42 2.08
CA LYS A 160 2.81 -22.48 1.19
C LYS A 160 1.68 -23.45 0.93
N ILE A 161 1.40 -23.72 -0.33
CA ILE A 161 0.38 -24.67 -0.79
C ILE A 161 1.10 -25.80 -1.52
N GLU A 162 0.98 -26.99 -0.96
CA GLU A 162 1.52 -28.23 -1.50
C GLU A 162 0.34 -29.20 -1.64
N ASP A 163 -0.06 -29.50 -2.88
CA ASP A 163 -1.31 -30.19 -3.21
C ASP A 163 -2.54 -29.52 -2.57
N TYR A 164 -3.08 -30.14 -1.53
CA TYR A 164 -4.26 -29.73 -0.77
C TYR A 164 -3.90 -29.36 0.67
N LYS A 165 -2.64 -29.02 0.93
CA LYS A 165 -2.17 -28.61 2.25
C LYS A 165 -1.69 -27.17 2.25
N LEU A 166 -2.29 -26.37 3.11
CA LEU A 166 -1.88 -25.00 3.39
C LEU A 166 -0.98 -24.98 4.62
N ARG A 167 0.16 -24.32 4.53
CA ARG A 167 0.94 -23.85 5.68
C ARG A 167 0.90 -22.33 5.68
N LEU A 168 0.57 -21.71 6.81
CA LEU A 168 0.45 -20.27 6.95
C LEU A 168 1.29 -19.78 8.13
N SER A 169 2.02 -18.70 7.94
CA SER A 169 2.57 -17.89 9.04
C SER A 169 2.29 -16.42 8.77
N SER A 170 2.18 -15.64 9.84
CA SER A 170 1.95 -14.20 9.78
C SER A 170 2.91 -13.45 10.68
N ALA A 171 3.18 -12.22 10.28
CA ALA A 171 3.98 -11.20 10.94
C ALA A 171 3.12 -9.96 11.19
N GLY A 172 1.90 -10.11 11.72
CA GLY A 172 1.07 -8.99 12.17
C GLY A 172 0.23 -8.32 11.09
N ILE A 173 -0.09 -9.03 10.00
CA ILE A 173 -1.04 -8.60 8.96
C ILE A 173 -2.47 -9.11 9.29
N PRO A 174 -3.53 -8.58 8.65
CA PRO A 174 -4.88 -9.10 8.81
C PRO A 174 -5.04 -10.62 8.65
N PRO A 175 -6.11 -11.21 9.23
CA PRO A 175 -6.41 -12.63 9.07
C PRO A 175 -6.53 -13.06 7.61
N LEU A 176 -6.10 -14.29 7.32
CA LEU A 176 -6.44 -14.94 6.05
C LEU A 176 -7.91 -15.35 6.11
N LEU A 177 -8.69 -15.04 5.07
CA LEU A 177 -10.05 -15.53 4.94
C LEU A 177 -10.06 -16.83 4.16
N LEU A 178 -10.64 -17.88 4.73
CA LEU A 178 -10.79 -19.19 4.10
C LEU A 178 -12.28 -19.52 3.96
N TYR A 179 -12.75 -19.56 2.72
CA TYR A 179 -14.05 -20.10 2.37
C TYR A 179 -13.99 -21.61 2.21
N ARG A 180 -14.88 -22.29 2.94
CA ARG A 180 -15.12 -23.73 2.87
C ARG A 180 -16.28 -24.02 1.92
N ALA A 181 -15.99 -24.68 0.80
CA ALA A 181 -17.01 -24.93 -0.21
C ALA A 181 -18.04 -26.00 0.19
N ASP A 182 -17.69 -26.89 1.10
CA ASP A 182 -18.56 -27.97 1.58
C ASP A 182 -19.61 -27.48 2.60
N THR A 183 -19.22 -26.56 3.47
CA THR A 183 -20.10 -26.00 4.51
C THR A 183 -20.68 -24.63 4.14
N HIS A 184 -20.18 -24.00 3.08
CA HIS A 184 -20.48 -22.61 2.71
C HIS A 184 -20.21 -21.63 3.86
N THR A 185 -19.09 -21.79 4.57
CA THR A 185 -18.71 -20.94 5.70
C THR A 185 -17.36 -20.26 5.48
N ILE A 186 -17.17 -19.09 6.10
CA ILE A 186 -15.88 -18.42 6.18
C ILE A 186 -15.20 -18.72 7.52
N GLU A 187 -13.93 -19.08 7.47
CA GLU A 187 -13.02 -19.14 8.59
C GLU A 187 -12.03 -17.96 8.53
N GLU A 188 -11.94 -17.18 9.60
CA GLU A 188 -10.91 -16.15 9.77
C GLU A 188 -9.69 -16.76 10.46
N ILE A 189 -8.61 -16.96 9.71
CA ILE A 189 -7.39 -17.59 10.21
C ILE A 189 -6.40 -16.51 10.64
N LEU A 190 -6.37 -16.24 11.95
CA LEU A 190 -5.43 -15.32 12.58
C LEU A 190 -4.23 -16.08 13.16
N VAL A 191 -3.06 -15.92 12.53
CA VAL A 191 -1.80 -16.38 13.11
C VAL A 191 -1.12 -15.18 13.79
N ALA A 192 -0.93 -15.25 15.11
CA ALA A 192 -0.30 -14.17 15.85
C ALA A 192 1.18 -14.02 15.46
N GLY A 193 1.55 -12.82 15.04
CA GLY A 193 2.90 -12.47 14.62
C GLY A 193 3.29 -11.07 15.06
N MET A 194 4.58 -10.76 14.96
CA MET A 194 5.10 -9.41 15.14
C MET A 194 5.59 -8.90 13.79
N PRO A 195 5.35 -7.62 13.42
CA PRO A 195 5.87 -7.06 12.19
C PRO A 195 7.38 -7.28 12.03
N ILE A 196 7.76 -7.63 10.81
CA ILE A 196 9.16 -7.85 10.44
C ILE A 196 9.92 -6.54 10.67
N GLY A 197 11.11 -6.64 11.28
CA GLY A 197 11.91 -5.48 11.69
C GLY A 197 11.67 -5.03 13.14
N SER A 198 10.55 -5.40 13.78
CA SER A 198 10.29 -5.01 15.18
C SER A 198 11.14 -5.77 16.20
N SER A 199 11.46 -7.04 15.93
CA SER A 199 12.41 -7.84 16.73
C SER A 199 13.07 -8.91 15.88
N ALA A 200 14.40 -9.01 15.96
CA ALA A 200 15.18 -10.02 15.25
C ALA A 200 15.04 -11.43 15.83
N SER A 201 14.48 -11.57 17.05
CA SER A 201 14.39 -12.84 17.78
C SER A 201 12.96 -13.25 18.09
N PHE A 202 11.97 -12.70 17.37
CA PHE A 202 10.58 -13.09 17.56
C PHE A 202 10.36 -14.54 17.09
N PRO A 203 9.75 -15.42 17.91
CA PRO A 203 9.52 -16.81 17.55
C PRO A 203 8.25 -16.94 16.69
N TYR A 204 8.40 -16.71 15.39
CA TYR A 204 7.33 -16.96 14.42
C TYR A 204 6.89 -18.42 14.44
N ARG A 205 5.63 -18.66 14.07
CA ARG A 205 4.99 -19.97 14.09
C ARG A 205 4.22 -20.15 12.79
N GLN A 206 4.03 -21.39 12.39
CA GLN A 206 3.12 -21.70 11.30
C GLN A 206 1.96 -22.55 11.79
N GLU A 207 0.83 -22.42 11.14
CA GLU A 207 -0.34 -23.27 11.27
C GLU A 207 -0.55 -24.03 9.97
N GLU A 208 -1.11 -25.23 10.05
CA GLU A 208 -1.37 -26.10 8.89
C GLU A 208 -2.87 -26.39 8.77
N PHE A 209 -3.37 -26.38 7.53
CA PHE A 209 -4.78 -26.63 7.22
C PHE A 209 -4.87 -27.54 5.99
N ASP A 210 -5.82 -28.47 6.03
CA ASP A 210 -6.23 -29.20 4.83
C ASP A 210 -7.21 -28.34 4.02
N LEU A 211 -6.97 -28.28 2.71
CA LEU A 211 -7.80 -27.61 1.71
C LEU A 211 -8.58 -28.66 0.91
N HIS A 212 -9.74 -28.28 0.41
CA HIS A 212 -10.56 -29.15 -0.42
C HIS A 212 -10.87 -28.47 -1.76
N PRO A 213 -11.17 -29.25 -2.83
CA PRO A 213 -11.68 -28.68 -4.07
C PRO A 213 -12.84 -27.71 -3.83
N GLY A 214 -12.77 -26.53 -4.44
CA GLY A 214 -13.72 -25.44 -4.26
C GLY A 214 -13.37 -24.44 -3.14
N ASP A 215 -12.52 -24.82 -2.17
CA ASP A 215 -12.10 -23.90 -1.11
C ASP A 215 -11.40 -22.67 -1.71
N THR A 216 -11.65 -21.50 -1.12
CA THR A 216 -11.11 -20.22 -1.63
C THR A 216 -10.46 -19.43 -0.50
N LEU A 217 -9.22 -19.01 -0.71
CA LEU A 217 -8.42 -18.22 0.21
C LEU A 217 -8.35 -16.78 -0.27
N ALA A 218 -8.42 -15.82 0.64
CA ALA A 218 -8.07 -14.43 0.39
C ALA A 218 -7.05 -13.92 1.42
N LEU A 219 -5.90 -13.49 0.91
CA LEU A 219 -4.93 -12.68 1.66
C LEU A 219 -5.17 -11.22 1.32
N MET A 220 -5.07 -10.34 2.31
CA MET A 220 -5.29 -8.90 2.12
C MET A 220 -4.45 -8.05 3.04
N THR A 221 -4.13 -6.85 2.58
CA THR A 221 -3.67 -5.75 3.44
C THR A 221 -4.88 -5.06 4.08
N ASP A 222 -4.63 -4.12 4.99
CA ASP A 222 -5.65 -3.41 5.76
C ASP A 222 -6.33 -2.28 4.98
N GLY A 223 -5.80 -1.85 3.83
CA GLY A 223 -6.35 -0.70 3.10
C GLY A 223 -7.82 -0.80 2.67
N LEU A 224 -8.37 -2.00 2.42
CA LEU A 224 -9.81 -2.16 2.18
C LEU A 224 -10.63 -2.10 3.47
N PRO A 225 -10.36 -2.91 4.51
CA PRO A 225 -10.98 -2.74 5.81
C PRO A 225 -10.91 -1.30 6.35
N GLU A 226 -9.81 -0.60 6.16
CA GLU A 226 -9.61 0.77 6.67
C GLU A 226 -10.11 1.85 5.68
N ARG A 227 -10.67 1.44 4.53
CA ARG A 227 -11.17 2.37 3.52
C ARG A 227 -12.26 3.27 4.08
N LEU A 228 -12.01 4.58 4.03
CA LEU A 228 -12.91 5.58 4.59
C LEU A 228 -13.99 6.03 3.59
N ASN A 229 -15.20 6.27 4.11
CA ASN A 229 -16.26 6.98 3.38
C ASN A 229 -16.22 8.51 3.65
N PRO A 230 -17.07 9.33 3.01
CA PRO A 230 -17.08 10.79 3.22
C PRO A 230 -17.46 11.24 4.63
N ARG A 231 -17.89 10.33 5.51
CA ARG A 231 -18.17 10.58 6.93
C ARG A 231 -17.02 10.16 7.84
N GLU A 232 -15.87 9.78 7.26
CA GLU A 232 -14.70 9.27 7.99
C GLU A 232 -15.01 7.96 8.76
N GLU A 233 -15.91 7.14 8.22
CA GLU A 233 -16.18 5.79 8.74
C GLU A 233 -15.45 4.75 7.89
N GLU A 234 -14.79 3.80 8.54
CA GLU A 234 -14.11 2.65 7.92
C GLU A 234 -15.10 1.64 7.33
N PHE A 235 -14.70 1.00 6.22
CA PHE A 235 -15.43 -0.11 5.61
C PHE A 235 -15.58 -1.26 6.60
N GLY A 236 -14.50 -1.58 7.30
CA GLY A 236 -14.40 -2.51 8.41
C GLY A 236 -14.27 -3.97 7.98
N TYR A 237 -13.53 -4.74 8.77
CA TYR A 237 -13.35 -6.18 8.61
C TYR A 237 -14.65 -6.98 8.46
N PRO A 238 -15.74 -6.70 9.22
CA PRO A 238 -16.99 -7.44 9.06
C PRO A 238 -17.57 -7.34 7.65
N ARG A 239 -17.57 -6.16 7.04
CA ARG A 239 -18.09 -5.97 5.67
C ARG A 239 -17.19 -6.63 4.63
N THR A 240 -15.87 -6.58 4.84
CA THR A 240 -14.92 -7.29 3.97
C THR A 240 -15.18 -8.79 3.99
N CYS A 241 -15.41 -9.37 5.18
CA CYS A 241 -15.72 -10.78 5.33
C CYS A 241 -17.06 -11.15 4.68
N GLU A 242 -18.11 -10.35 4.89
CA GLU A 242 -19.43 -10.54 4.26
C GLU A 242 -19.33 -10.50 2.73
N LEU A 243 -18.66 -9.47 2.19
CA LEU A 243 -18.50 -9.30 0.74
C LEU A 243 -17.67 -10.42 0.12
N PHE A 244 -16.62 -10.88 0.80
CA PHE A 244 -15.86 -12.04 0.38
C PHE A 244 -16.73 -13.30 0.38
N ALA A 245 -17.53 -13.53 1.43
CA ALA A 245 -18.42 -14.69 1.54
C ALA A 245 -19.44 -14.76 0.39
N GLU A 246 -20.02 -13.62 0.00
CA GLU A 246 -20.96 -13.52 -1.12
C GLU A 246 -20.30 -13.82 -2.48
N ALA A 247 -19.01 -13.52 -2.62
CA ALA A 247 -18.27 -13.67 -3.86
C ALA A 247 -17.45 -14.97 -3.94
N ALA A 248 -17.23 -15.69 -2.84
CA ALA A 248 -16.21 -16.73 -2.73
C ALA A 248 -16.33 -17.89 -3.75
N GLU A 249 -17.53 -18.15 -4.26
CA GLU A 249 -17.75 -19.17 -5.30
C GLU A 249 -17.45 -18.71 -6.73
N LEU A 250 -17.21 -17.41 -6.95
CA LEU A 250 -16.84 -16.87 -8.25
C LEU A 250 -15.39 -17.23 -8.62
N ALA A 251 -14.97 -16.89 -9.84
CA ALA A 251 -13.57 -16.99 -10.23
C ALA A 251 -12.72 -15.97 -9.45
N PRO A 252 -11.47 -16.25 -9.09
CA PRO A 252 -10.64 -15.35 -8.29
C PRO A 252 -10.57 -13.90 -8.78
N GLY A 253 -10.49 -13.68 -10.11
CA GLY A 253 -10.49 -12.32 -10.67
C GLY A 253 -11.82 -11.57 -10.46
N GLU A 254 -12.93 -12.29 -10.46
CA GLU A 254 -14.26 -11.72 -10.18
C GLU A 254 -14.40 -11.41 -8.69
N ILE A 255 -13.81 -12.24 -7.81
CA ILE A 255 -13.74 -11.98 -6.36
C ILE A 255 -12.97 -10.69 -6.10
N CYS A 256 -11.78 -10.54 -6.68
CA CYS A 256 -11.01 -9.29 -6.60
C CYS A 256 -11.85 -8.09 -7.06
N ARG A 257 -12.58 -8.22 -8.18
CA ARG A 257 -13.45 -7.15 -8.68
C ARG A 257 -14.61 -6.82 -7.73
N CYS A 258 -15.23 -7.82 -7.11
CA CYS A 258 -16.29 -7.61 -6.13
C CYS A 258 -15.78 -6.85 -4.91
N LEU A 259 -14.62 -7.24 -4.36
CA LEU A 259 -13.99 -6.58 -3.21
C LEU A 259 -13.64 -5.12 -3.51
N THR A 260 -13.01 -4.85 -4.67
CA THR A 260 -12.63 -3.49 -5.05
C THR A 260 -13.85 -2.61 -5.32
N GLN A 261 -14.86 -3.14 -6.02
CA GLN A 261 -16.09 -2.41 -6.28
C GLN A 261 -16.83 -2.07 -4.97
N GLY A 262 -16.88 -2.99 -4.01
CA GLY A 262 -17.48 -2.73 -2.70
C GLY A 262 -16.78 -1.61 -1.93
N GLY A 263 -15.45 -1.58 -1.97
CA GLY A 263 -14.65 -0.48 -1.40
C GLY A 263 -14.92 0.87 -2.07
N GLU A 264 -15.01 0.90 -3.40
CA GLU A 264 -15.30 2.12 -4.16
C GLU A 264 -16.73 2.65 -3.94
N GLU A 265 -17.71 1.74 -3.89
CA GLU A 265 -19.09 2.09 -3.57
C GLU A 265 -19.24 2.67 -2.16
N TRP A 266 -18.45 2.17 -1.20
CA TRP A 266 -18.37 2.71 0.14
C TRP A 266 -17.73 4.10 0.18
N ALA A 267 -16.60 4.26 -0.52
CA ALA A 267 -15.83 5.50 -0.55
C ALA A 267 -16.58 6.66 -1.20
N LYS A 268 -17.52 6.38 -2.12
CA LYS A 268 -18.34 7.41 -2.80
C LYS A 268 -17.50 8.53 -3.42
N GLY A 269 -16.36 8.17 -4.02
CA GLY A 269 -15.44 9.09 -4.67
C GLY A 269 -14.49 9.85 -3.73
N LYS A 270 -14.47 9.54 -2.41
CA LYS A 270 -13.35 9.96 -1.56
C LYS A 270 -12.07 9.29 -2.08
N PRO A 271 -10.93 10.00 -2.23
CA PRO A 271 -9.66 9.38 -2.61
C PRO A 271 -9.25 8.26 -1.63
N GLN A 272 -8.43 7.32 -2.11
CA GLN A 272 -7.86 6.26 -1.29
C GLN A 272 -6.82 6.84 -0.32
N ASP A 273 -6.84 6.37 0.93
CA ASP A 273 -5.96 6.84 2.00
C ASP A 273 -4.73 5.92 2.20
N ASP A 274 -4.87 4.62 1.90
CA ASP A 274 -3.81 3.61 2.03
C ASP A 274 -3.84 2.58 0.90
N ASP A 275 -2.75 1.87 0.65
CA ASP A 275 -2.63 0.87 -0.41
C ASP A 275 -3.63 -0.27 -0.23
N ILE A 276 -4.20 -0.77 -1.33
CA ILE A 276 -5.17 -1.87 -1.31
C ILE A 276 -4.62 -3.04 -2.10
N THR A 277 -4.31 -4.14 -1.42
CA THR A 277 -3.79 -5.35 -2.05
C THR A 277 -4.53 -6.60 -1.61
N PHE A 278 -4.87 -7.45 -2.59
CA PHE A 278 -5.44 -8.77 -2.36
C PHE A 278 -4.74 -9.82 -3.20
N VAL A 279 -4.64 -11.03 -2.65
CA VAL A 279 -4.35 -12.25 -3.41
C VAL A 279 -5.43 -13.28 -3.10
N VAL A 280 -6.13 -13.74 -4.14
CA VAL A 280 -7.19 -14.74 -4.04
C VAL A 280 -6.74 -16.02 -4.72
N ILE A 281 -6.84 -17.14 -4.00
CA ILE A 281 -6.44 -18.47 -4.45
C ILE A 281 -7.63 -19.40 -4.31
N LYS A 282 -7.99 -20.13 -5.35
CA LYS A 282 -9.11 -21.07 -5.35
C LYS A 282 -8.64 -22.47 -5.74
N MET A 283 -9.06 -23.46 -4.96
CA MET A 283 -8.82 -24.87 -5.23
C MET A 283 -9.79 -25.37 -6.31
N LYS A 284 -9.27 -26.04 -7.33
CA LYS A 284 -10.07 -26.70 -8.38
C LYS A 284 -10.52 -28.11 -7.98
#